data_AF-A0A351P0L9-F1
#
_entry.id   AF-A0A351P0L9-F1
#
_cell.length_a   1.000
_cell.length_b   1.000
_cell.length_c   1.000
_cell.angle_alpha   90.00
_cell.angle_beta   90.00
_cell.angle_gamma   90.00
#
_symmetry.space_group_name_H-M   'P 1'
#
loop_
_entity.id
_entity.type
_entity.pdbx_description
1 polymer ?
#
loop_
_entity_poly.entity_id
_entity_poly.type
_entity_poly.pdbx_seq_one_letter_code
_entity_poly.pdbx_strand_id
1 'polypeptide(L)'
;AAEKTWAVVEPMLKDERYHLVILDEITYMLSFKYLDEDRIINAIKARPKNQSVVLTGRGGGSAIRGIADTVSEVKDIKHAYHSGIKARKGVDF
;
A
#
# COMPACT_ATOMS: atom_id res chain seq x y z
N ALA A 1 5.73 8.54 13.07
CA ALA A 1 6.46 8.26 11.81
C ALA A 1 5.48 8.26 10.63
N ALA A 2 4.42 7.43 10.70
CA ALA A 2 3.38 7.33 9.67
C ALA A 2 2.85 8.69 9.16
N GLU A 3 2.39 9.58 10.04
CA GLU A 3 1.90 10.92 9.67
C GLU A 3 2.94 11.78 8.92
N LYS A 4 4.21 11.68 9.29
CA LYS A 4 5.29 12.42 8.61
C LYS A 4 5.51 11.92 7.19
N THR A 5 5.50 10.61 7.00
CA THR A 5 5.60 9.99 5.67
C THR A 5 4.37 10.32 4.83
N TRP A 6 3.17 10.24 5.44
CA TRP A 6 1.93 10.54 4.75
C TRP A 6 1.85 12.00 4.27
N ALA A 7 2.41 12.95 5.04
CA ALA A 7 2.52 14.35 4.61
C ALA A 7 3.37 14.55 3.33
N VAL A 8 4.23 13.59 2.98
CA VAL A 8 4.99 13.59 1.71
C VAL A 8 4.18 12.94 0.58
N VAL A 9 3.43 11.88 0.90
CA VAL A 9 2.62 11.11 -0.06
C VAL A 9 1.38 11.88 -0.52
N GLU A 10 0.67 12.55 0.39
CA GLU A 10 -0.58 13.24 0.08
C GLU A 10 -0.44 14.32 -1.02
N PRO A 11 0.65 15.11 -1.08
CA PRO A 11 0.95 15.95 -2.23
C PRO A 11 1.20 15.18 -3.53
N MET A 12 1.87 14.02 -3.49
CA MET A 12 2.13 13.20 -4.68
C MET A 12 0.83 12.68 -5.32
N LEU A 13 -0.15 12.34 -4.48
CA LEU A 13 -1.48 11.92 -4.92
C LEU A 13 -2.30 13.03 -5.60
N LYS A 14 -1.82 14.29 -5.56
CA LYS A 14 -2.45 15.43 -6.22
C LYS A 14 -1.63 15.95 -7.41
N ASP A 15 -0.42 15.42 -7.61
CA ASP A 15 0.53 15.93 -8.59
C ASP A 15 0.50 15.07 -9.87
N GLU A 16 0.04 15.68 -10.95
CA GLU A 16 -0.14 15.03 -12.26
C GLU A 16 1.17 14.57 -12.91
N ARG A 17 2.34 15.01 -12.39
CA ARG A 17 3.65 14.56 -12.89
C ARG A 17 3.93 13.11 -12.53
N TYR A 18 3.30 12.57 -11.48
CA TYR A 18 3.43 11.16 -11.11
C TYR A 18 2.33 10.33 -11.77
N HIS A 19 2.74 9.43 -12.66
CA HIS A 19 1.85 8.45 -13.29
C HIS A 19 1.62 7.22 -12.42
N LEU A 20 2.54 6.94 -11.47
CA LEU A 20 2.46 5.82 -10.55
C LEU A 20 2.92 6.26 -9.15
N VAL A 21 2.11 5.96 -8.15
CA VAL A 21 2.45 6.10 -6.72
C VAL A 21 2.32 4.73 -6.06
N ILE A 22 3.37 4.28 -5.37
CA ILE A 22 3.39 3.00 -4.65
C ILE A 22 3.31 3.30 -3.15
N LEU A 23 2.24 2.84 -2.51
CA LEU A 23 2.05 2.89 -1.06
C LEU A 23 2.37 1.52 -0.49
N ASP A 24 3.67 1.28 -0.31
CA ASP A 24 4.17 0.02 0.19
C ASP A 24 3.83 -0.17 1.68
N GLU A 25 3.30 -1.33 2.04
CA GLU A 25 2.93 -1.76 3.40
C GLU A 25 1.92 -0.83 4.12
N ILE A 26 1.09 -0.11 3.34
CA ILE A 26 0.10 0.85 3.85
C ILE A 26 -0.99 0.19 4.70
N THR A 27 -1.29 -1.09 4.46
CA THR A 27 -2.35 -1.80 5.18
C THR A 27 -2.09 -1.86 6.68
N TYR A 28 -0.83 -1.96 7.11
CA TYR A 28 -0.47 -1.94 8.53
C TYR A 28 -0.76 -0.60 9.20
N MET A 29 -0.59 0.51 8.48
CA MET A 29 -0.89 1.84 9.03
C MET A 29 -2.38 2.00 9.34
N LEU A 30 -3.23 1.35 8.54
CA LEU A 30 -4.68 1.34 8.74
C LEU A 30 -5.11 0.34 9.81
N SER A 31 -4.60 -0.90 9.75
CA SER A 31 -4.94 -1.93 10.74
C SER A 31 -4.57 -1.51 12.16
N PHE A 32 -3.45 -0.79 12.34
CA PHE A 32 -3.03 -0.27 13.65
C PHE A 32 -3.54 1.14 13.95
N LYS A 33 -4.39 1.72 13.09
CA LYS A 33 -4.97 3.06 13.24
C LYS A 33 -3.91 4.16 13.43
N TYR A 34 -2.75 4.00 12.81
CA TYR A 34 -1.69 5.01 12.77
C TYR A 34 -1.96 6.11 11.74
N LEU A 35 -2.83 5.82 10.76
CA LEU A 35 -3.38 6.78 9.83
C LEU A 35 -4.90 6.62 9.78
N ASP A 36 -5.59 7.73 9.58
CA ASP A 36 -7.03 7.77 9.39
C ASP A 36 -7.43 7.17 8.03
N GLU A 37 -8.22 6.10 8.04
CA GLU A 37 -8.58 5.35 6.83
C GLU A 37 -9.36 6.20 5.82
N ASP A 38 -10.29 7.04 6.30
CA ASP A 38 -11.09 7.90 5.45
C ASP A 38 -10.22 8.95 4.73
N ARG A 39 -9.24 9.54 5.42
CA ARG A 39 -8.26 10.44 4.81
C ARG A 39 -7.49 9.76 3.67
N ILE A 40 -7.03 8.52 3.88
CA ILE A 40 -6.30 7.77 2.82
C ILE A 40 -7.22 7.50 1.63
N ILE A 41 -8.43 6.98 1.89
CA ILE A 41 -9.41 6.65 0.86
C ILE A 41 -9.78 7.88 0.04
N ASN A 42 -10.03 9.01 0.71
CA ASN A 42 -10.40 10.25 0.04
C ASN A 42 -9.25 10.80 -0.82
N ALA A 43 -8.01 10.73 -0.34
CA ALA A 43 -6.84 11.12 -1.13
C ALA A 43 -6.68 10.26 -2.39
N ILE A 44 -6.85 8.94 -2.27
CA ILE A 44 -6.76 8.01 -3.43
C ILE A 44 -7.89 8.26 -4.43
N LYS A 45 -9.12 8.52 -3.96
CA LYS A 45 -10.27 8.83 -4.83
C LYS A 45 -10.12 10.16 -5.55
N ALA A 46 -9.50 11.15 -4.92
CA ALA A 46 -9.32 12.50 -5.47
C ALA A 46 -8.10 12.62 -6.42
N ARG A 47 -7.35 11.54 -6.64
CA ARG A 47 -6.14 11.56 -7.46
C ARG A 47 -6.41 11.92 -8.93
N PRO A 48 -5.41 12.44 -9.66
CA PRO A 48 -5.51 12.64 -11.11
C PRO A 48 -5.95 11.37 -11.84
N LYS A 49 -6.82 11.52 -12.85
CA LYS A 49 -7.42 10.39 -13.58
C LYS A 49 -6.41 9.41 -14.19
N ASN A 50 -5.26 9.93 -14.64
CA ASN A 50 -4.22 9.14 -15.28
C ASN A 50 -3.14 8.63 -14.32
N GLN A 51 -3.31 8.86 -13.01
CA GLN A 51 -2.39 8.37 -11.98
C GLN A 51 -2.85 7.00 -11.46
N SER A 52 -1.97 6.00 -11.56
CA SER A 52 -2.14 4.70 -10.93
C SER A 52 -1.60 4.71 -9.50
N VAL A 53 -2.29 4.02 -8.59
CA VAL A 53 -1.84 3.83 -7.20
C VAL A 53 -1.78 2.34 -6.92
N VAL A 54 -0.63 1.88 -6.46
CA VAL A 54 -0.42 0.49 -6.02
C VAL A 54 -0.32 0.47 -4.51
N LEU A 55 -1.13 -0.39 -3.89
CA LEU A 55 -1.17 -0.57 -2.44
C LEU A 55 -0.66 -1.97 -2.14
N THR A 56 0.27 -2.11 -1.20
CA THR A 56 0.74 -3.42 -0.75
C THR A 56 0.53 -3.62 0.74
N GLY A 57 0.63 -4.87 1.18
CA GLY A 57 0.63 -5.28 2.57
C GLY A 57 -0.44 -6.30 2.92
N ARG A 58 -0.28 -6.90 4.11
CA ARG A 58 -1.16 -7.98 4.59
C ARG A 58 -2.44 -7.42 5.20
N GLY A 59 -3.52 -8.20 5.11
CA GLY A 59 -4.76 -7.88 5.82
C GLY A 59 -5.43 -6.57 5.38
N GLY A 60 -5.24 -6.15 4.12
CA GLY A 60 -5.87 -4.93 3.59
C GLY A 60 -7.36 -4.92 3.88
N GLY A 61 -7.80 -3.93 4.66
CA GLY A 61 -9.17 -3.78 5.15
C GLY A 61 -10.20 -3.77 4.01
N SER A 62 -11.45 -4.11 4.33
CA SER A 62 -12.54 -4.19 3.35
C SER A 62 -12.75 -2.86 2.62
N ALA A 63 -12.53 -1.73 3.26
CA ALA A 63 -12.73 -0.41 2.67
C ALA A 63 -11.74 -0.10 1.54
N ILE A 64 -10.43 -0.35 1.73
CA ILE A 64 -9.44 -0.23 0.65
C ILE A 64 -9.77 -1.15 -0.52
N ARG A 65 -10.12 -2.41 -0.24
CA ARG A 65 -10.48 -3.36 -1.29
C ARG A 65 -11.70 -2.87 -2.08
N GLY A 66 -12.65 -2.22 -1.42
CA GLY A 66 -13.86 -1.68 -2.04
C GLY A 66 -13.61 -0.51 -3.00
N ILE A 67 -12.45 0.16 -2.94
CA ILE A 67 -12.12 1.27 -3.84
C ILE A 67 -11.09 0.90 -4.91
N ALA A 68 -10.53 -0.31 -4.86
CA ALA A 68 -9.50 -0.76 -5.76
C ALA A 68 -10.10 -1.32 -7.06
N ASP A 69 -9.58 -0.89 -8.21
CA ASP A 69 -9.97 -1.43 -9.51
C ASP A 69 -9.43 -2.86 -9.73
N THR A 70 -8.31 -3.20 -9.08
CA THR A 70 -7.67 -4.51 -9.18
C THR A 70 -7.17 -4.94 -7.81
N VAL A 71 -7.50 -6.17 -7.42
CA VAL A 71 -7.04 -6.79 -6.17
C VAL A 71 -6.42 -8.14 -6.49
N SER A 72 -5.18 -8.36 -6.05
CA SER A 72 -4.51 -9.65 -6.12
C SER A 72 -4.10 -10.10 -4.73
N GLU A 73 -4.35 -11.38 -4.43
CA GLU A 73 -4.01 -11.99 -3.14
C GLU A 73 -2.85 -12.97 -3.33
N VAL A 74 -1.71 -12.68 -2.70
CA VAL A 74 -0.58 -13.62 -2.64
C VAL A 74 -0.79 -14.55 -1.46
N LYS A 75 -1.16 -15.80 -1.75
CA LYS A 75 -1.33 -16.85 -0.72
C LYS A 75 -0.01 -17.56 -0.48
N ASP A 76 0.32 -17.77 0.79
CA ASP A 76 1.48 -18.57 1.21
C ASP A 76 1.18 -20.06 1.05
N ILE A 77 1.24 -20.55 -0.21
CA ILE A 77 1.08 -21.97 -0.53
C ILE A 77 2.36 -22.74 -0.16
N LYS A 78 3.52 -22.11 -0.38
CA LYS A 78 4.84 -22.64 0.00
C LYS A 78 5.83 -21.47 0.09
N HIS A 79 6.62 -21.44 1.16
CA HIS A 79 7.66 -20.44 1.35
C HIS A 79 8.98 -21.09 1.79
N ALA A 80 10.11 -20.60 1.26
CA ALA A 80 11.44 -21.12 1.56
C ALA A 80 11.80 -21.02 3.06
N TYR A 81 11.31 -19.96 3.71
CA TYR A 81 11.42 -19.75 5.16
C TYR A 81 10.91 -20.95 5.98
N HIS A 82 9.78 -21.56 5.58
CA HIS A 82 9.21 -22.73 6.28
C HIS A 82 10.10 -23.97 6.18
N SER A 83 11.05 -23.99 5.24
CA SER A 83 12.08 -25.03 5.10
C SER A 83 13.44 -24.61 5.70
N GLY A 84 13.48 -23.57 6.53
CA GLY A 84 14.69 -23.11 7.25
C GLY A 84 15.65 -22.28 6.40
N ILE A 85 15.28 -21.93 5.16
CA ILE A 85 16.10 -21.05 4.32
C ILE A 85 15.97 -19.62 4.83
N LYS A 86 17.10 -19.01 5.22
CA LYS A 86 17.15 -17.63 5.72
C LYS A 86 17.02 -16.62 4.59
N ALA A 87 16.63 -15.39 4.96
CA ALA A 87 16.57 -14.26 4.05
C ALA A 87 17.90 -14.01 3.35
N ARG A 88 17.85 -13.72 2.06
CA ARG A 88 19.00 -13.47 1.19
C ARG A 88 18.90 -12.09 0.57
N LYS A 89 20.04 -11.40 0.54
CA LYS A 89 20.18 -10.13 -0.19
C LYS A 89 19.93 -10.34 -1.69
N GLY A 90 19.14 -9.45 -2.29
CA GLY A 90 18.71 -9.52 -3.68
C GLY A 90 17.52 -10.46 -3.93
N VAL A 91 16.95 -11.07 -2.89
CA VAL A 91 15.74 -11.91 -2.99
C VAL A 91 14.69 -11.45 -2.00
N ASP A 92 15.02 -11.46 -0.71
CA ASP A 92 14.08 -11.13 0.36
C ASP A 92 14.24 -9.68 0.83
N PHE A 93 15.39 -9.05 0.55
CA PHE A 93 15.71 -7.63 0.79
C PHE A 93 16.86 -7.11 -0.08
#